data_AF-A0A3D9APV2-F1
#
_entry.id   AF-A0A3D9APV2-F1
#
_cell.length_a   1.000
_cell.length_b   1.000
_cell.length_c   1.000
_cell.angle_alpha   90.00
_cell.angle_beta   90.00
_cell.angle_gamma   90.00
#
_symmetry.space_group_name_H-M   'P 1'
#
loop_
_entity.id
_entity.type
_entity.pdbx_description
1 polymer ?
#
loop_
_entity_poly.entity_id
_entity_poly.type
_entity_poly.pdbx_seq_one_letter_code
_entity_poly.pdbx_strand_id
1 'polypeptide(L)'
;MKKLVSILLLSLFLVSTTELYQLLKIPTLVEHYWEHKQLNPEMPLIAFFRAHYDHPAKDGDYGKDRKLPFVIHSAPLNLVFTINPGFYFETKTENFRLRKSHKIPSKDEDFCYKGFAGSVWEPPKSFS
;
A
#
# COMPACT_ATOMS: atom_id res chain seq x y z
N MET A 1 19.69 22.66 -4.18
CA MET A 1 20.35 21.43 -3.70
C MET A 1 19.48 20.60 -2.75
N LYS A 2 18.98 21.15 -1.62
CA LYS A 2 18.16 20.41 -0.64
C LYS A 2 16.97 19.66 -1.28
N LYS A 3 16.21 20.32 -2.17
CA LYS A 3 15.07 19.71 -2.87
C LYS A 3 15.45 18.50 -3.73
N LEU A 4 16.56 18.56 -4.48
CA LEU A 4 17.02 17.45 -5.31
C LEU A 4 17.45 16.25 -4.46
N VAL A 5 18.17 16.53 -3.37
CA VAL A 5 18.56 15.49 -2.41
C VAL A 5 17.32 14.84 -1.78
N SER A 6 16.32 15.63 -1.38
CA SER A 6 15.06 15.10 -0.85
C SER A 6 14.32 14.23 -1.86
N ILE A 7 14.22 14.66 -3.13
CA ILE A 7 13.59 13.87 -4.19
C ILE A 7 14.35 12.56 -4.40
N LEU A 8 15.67 12.60 -4.48
CA LEU A 8 16.51 11.40 -4.65
C LEU A 8 16.30 10.41 -3.50
N LEU A 9 16.36 10.88 -2.25
CA LEU A 9 16.16 10.04 -1.07
C LEU A 9 14.76 9.45 -1.01
N LEU A 10 13.72 10.23 -1.36
CA LEU A 10 12.35 9.74 -1.39
C LEU A 10 12.14 8.70 -2.49
N SER A 11 12.72 8.91 -3.68
CA SER A 11 12.69 7.94 -4.77
C SER A 11 13.38 6.64 -4.37
N LEU A 12 14.58 6.72 -3.77
CA LEU A 12 15.29 5.53 -3.28
C LEU A 12 14.49 4.79 -2.20
N PHE A 13 13.85 5.53 -1.29
CA PHE A 13 12.99 4.96 -0.27
C PHE A 13 11.79 4.22 -0.89
N LEU A 14 11.09 4.84 -1.85
CA LEU A 14 9.98 4.21 -2.55
C LEU A 14 10.42 2.94 -3.29
N VAL A 15 11.51 2.99 -4.06
CA VAL A 15 12.03 1.82 -4.78
C VAL A 15 12.48 0.71 -3.82
N SER A 16 13.04 1.05 -2.65
CA SER A 16 13.53 0.06 -1.68
C SER A 16 12.44 -0.56 -0.80
N THR A 17 11.31 0.12 -0.60
CA THR A 17 10.25 -0.30 0.34
C THR A 17 8.97 -0.76 -0.36
N THR A 18 8.91 -0.63 -1.69
CA THR A 18 7.75 -1.04 -2.50
C THR A 18 8.21 -1.83 -3.73
N GLU A 19 7.25 -2.42 -4.45
CA GLU A 19 7.50 -3.17 -5.69
C GLU A 19 7.81 -2.27 -6.90
N LEU A 20 8.07 -0.96 -6.72
CA LEU A 20 8.43 -0.06 -7.83
C LEU A 20 9.66 -0.54 -8.61
N TYR A 21 10.58 -1.28 -7.96
CA TYR A 21 11.74 -1.86 -8.62
C TYR A 21 11.36 -2.84 -9.74
N GLN A 22 10.18 -3.46 -9.69
CA GLN A 22 9.70 -4.39 -10.73
C GLN A 22 9.56 -3.69 -12.09
N LEU A 23 9.30 -2.38 -12.11
CA LEU A 23 9.24 -1.59 -13.36
C LEU A 23 10.58 -1.59 -14.11
N LEU A 24 11.71 -1.81 -13.42
CA LEU A 24 13.03 -1.96 -14.05
C LEU A 24 13.14 -3.24 -14.89
N LYS A 25 12.22 -4.20 -14.74
CA LYS A 25 12.16 -5.45 -15.53
C LYS A 25 11.30 -5.33 -16.79
N ILE A 26 10.72 -4.16 -17.07
CA ILE A 26 9.96 -3.92 -18.30
C ILE A 26 10.75 -4.26 -19.57
N PRO A 27 12.05 -3.94 -19.71
CA PRO A 27 12.83 -4.33 -20.88
C PRO A 27 12.82 -5.85 -21.13
N THR A 28 12.98 -6.66 -20.08
CA THR A 28 12.90 -8.14 -20.17
C THR A 28 11.54 -8.62 -20.63
N LEU A 29 10.46 -7.96 -20.20
CA LEU A 29 9.11 -8.26 -20.67
C LEU A 29 8.94 -7.96 -22.17
N VAL A 30 9.47 -6.82 -22.63
CA VAL A 30 9.42 -6.44 -24.05
C VAL A 30 10.23 -7.41 -24.91
N GLU A 31 11.43 -7.79 -24.48
CA GLU A 31 12.25 -8.79 -25.16
C GLU A 31 11.53 -10.12 -25.29
N HIS A 32 10.96 -10.62 -24.19
CA HIS A 32 10.25 -11.91 -24.21
C HIS A 32 8.97 -11.86 -25.06
N TYR A 33 8.21 -10.77 -25.01
CA TYR A 33 7.07 -10.58 -25.93
C TYR A 33 7.51 -10.59 -27.40
N TRP A 34 8.66 -9.99 -27.72
CA TRP A 34 9.19 -9.99 -29.08
C TRP A 34 9.61 -11.40 -29.55
N GLU A 35 10.16 -12.24 -28.66
CA GLU A 35 10.42 -13.65 -28.96
C GLU A 35 9.13 -14.39 -29.37
N HIS A 36 8.05 -14.22 -28.59
CA HIS A 36 6.75 -14.80 -28.93
C HIS A 36 6.17 -14.22 -30.22
N LYS A 37 6.38 -12.91 -30.49
CA LYS A 37 5.93 -12.26 -31.71
C LYS A 37 6.68 -12.75 -32.95
N GLN A 38 7.95 -13.15 -32.82
CA GLN A 38 8.71 -13.77 -33.90
C GLN A 38 8.21 -15.18 -34.21
N LEU A 39 7.87 -15.97 -33.18
CA LEU A 39 7.35 -17.33 -33.33
C LEU A 39 5.88 -17.34 -33.81
N ASN A 40 5.10 -16.37 -33.35
CA ASN A 40 3.70 -16.19 -33.71
C ASN A 40 3.42 -14.70 -33.99
N PRO A 41 3.57 -14.25 -35.25
CA PRO A 41 3.34 -12.87 -35.66
C PRO A 41 1.94 -12.34 -35.35
N GLU A 42 0.94 -13.20 -35.21
CA GLU A 42 -0.45 -12.83 -34.91
C GLU A 42 -0.72 -12.72 -33.41
N MET A 43 0.23 -13.08 -32.54
CA MET A 43 0.01 -13.02 -31.10
C MET A 43 -0.23 -11.56 -30.64
N PRO A 44 -1.38 -11.26 -30.02
CA PRO A 44 -1.61 -9.95 -29.42
C PRO A 44 -0.97 -9.89 -28.03
N LEU A 45 -0.59 -8.68 -27.60
CA LEU A 45 0.02 -8.44 -26.29
C LEU A 45 -0.83 -8.97 -25.11
N ILE A 46 -2.16 -8.88 -25.21
CA ILE A 46 -3.05 -9.41 -24.17
C ILE A 46 -3.01 -10.95 -24.06
N ALA A 47 -2.78 -11.65 -25.18
CA ALA A 47 -2.64 -13.11 -25.15
C ALA A 47 -1.33 -13.52 -24.48
N PHE A 48 -0.24 -12.78 -24.74
CA PHE A 48 1.02 -12.95 -24.03
C PHE A 48 0.85 -12.76 -22.52
N PHE A 49 0.20 -11.67 -22.08
CA PHE A 49 -0.04 -11.47 -20.64
C PHE A 49 -0.89 -12.60 -20.02
N ARG A 50 -1.93 -13.09 -20.72
CA ARG A 50 -2.72 -14.23 -20.22
C ARG A 50 -1.88 -15.50 -20.07
N ALA A 51 -1.00 -15.77 -21.03
CA ALA A 51 -0.15 -16.96 -21.00
C ALA A 51 0.81 -16.96 -19.79
N HIS A 52 1.36 -15.80 -19.40
CA HIS A 52 2.38 -15.73 -18.35
C HIS A 52 1.90 -15.22 -16.98
N TYR A 53 0.74 -14.56 -16.89
CA TYR A 53 0.23 -13.98 -15.63
C TYR A 53 -1.08 -14.59 -15.12
N ASP A 54 -1.93 -15.13 -16.01
CA ASP A 54 -3.23 -15.70 -15.63
C ASP A 54 -3.10 -17.21 -15.38
N HIS A 55 -2.57 -17.94 -16.36
CA HIS A 55 -2.37 -19.39 -16.28
C HIS A 55 -0.95 -19.79 -16.68
N PRO A 56 0.08 -19.41 -15.88
CA PRO A 56 1.48 -19.66 -16.24
C PRO A 56 1.76 -21.16 -16.36
N ALA A 57 2.19 -21.59 -17.54
CA ALA A 57 2.66 -22.94 -17.79
C ALA A 57 4.07 -23.14 -17.23
N LYS A 58 4.36 -24.33 -16.69
CA LYS A 58 5.73 -24.73 -16.35
C LYS A 58 6.32 -25.47 -17.55
N ASP A 59 6.79 -24.71 -18.54
CA ASP A 59 7.39 -25.23 -19.76
C ASP A 59 8.84 -24.74 -19.93
N GLY A 60 9.37 -24.79 -21.15
CA GLY A 60 10.73 -24.36 -21.46
C GLY A 60 11.02 -22.90 -21.12
N ASP A 61 9.98 -22.06 -21.02
CA ASP A 61 10.10 -20.63 -20.73
C ASP A 61 10.05 -20.31 -19.23
N TYR A 62 9.82 -21.31 -18.36
CA TYR A 62 9.72 -21.13 -16.91
C TYR A 62 10.88 -20.32 -16.30
N GLY A 63 12.10 -20.47 -16.81
CA GLY A 63 13.25 -19.68 -16.35
C GLY A 63 13.21 -18.20 -16.73
N LYS A 64 12.61 -17.87 -17.88
CA LYS A 64 12.40 -16.51 -18.38
C LYS A 64 11.19 -15.86 -17.70
N ASP A 65 10.12 -16.61 -17.53
CA ASP A 65 8.88 -16.16 -16.88
C ASP A 65 9.14 -15.62 -15.48
N ARG A 66 10.00 -16.30 -14.72
CA ARG A 66 10.42 -15.89 -13.37
C ARG A 66 11.15 -14.53 -13.33
N LYS A 67 11.67 -14.06 -14.46
CA LYS A 67 12.34 -12.76 -14.59
C LYS A 67 11.38 -11.64 -15.00
N LEU A 68 10.15 -11.96 -15.38
CA LEU A 68 9.15 -10.96 -15.73
C LEU A 68 8.77 -10.10 -14.50
N PRO A 69 8.36 -8.84 -14.73
CA PRO A 69 7.90 -7.97 -13.66
C PRO A 69 6.68 -8.56 -12.96
N PHE A 70 6.61 -8.44 -11.63
CA PHE A 70 5.46 -8.85 -10.82
C PHE A 70 5.11 -10.37 -10.86
N VAL A 71 6.01 -11.24 -11.32
CA VAL A 71 5.84 -12.70 -11.20
C VAL A 71 6.43 -13.21 -9.87
N ILE A 72 7.59 -12.68 -9.49
CA ILE A 72 8.26 -13.01 -8.23
C ILE A 72 8.47 -11.74 -7.42
N HIS A 73 8.05 -11.82 -6.16
CA HIS A 73 8.14 -10.76 -5.17
C HIS A 73 9.30 -11.05 -4.23
N SER A 74 10.14 -10.04 -4.01
CA SER A 74 11.16 -10.08 -2.97
C SER A 74 10.64 -9.35 -1.73
N ALA A 75 11.03 -9.80 -0.53
CA ALA A 75 10.63 -9.09 0.68
C ALA A 75 11.19 -7.65 0.64
N PRO A 76 10.35 -6.61 0.67
CA PRO A 76 10.82 -5.23 0.71
C PRO A 76 11.54 -4.96 2.03
N LEU A 77 12.34 -3.90 2.06
CA LEU A 77 13.08 -3.49 3.25
C LEU A 77 12.12 -3.18 4.41
N ASN A 78 12.20 -3.98 5.48
CA ASN A 78 11.44 -3.78 6.71
C ASN A 78 12.35 -3.14 7.77
N LEU A 79 12.11 -1.87 8.09
CA LEU A 79 12.80 -1.17 9.18
C LEU A 79 11.93 -1.17 10.43
N VAL A 80 12.42 -1.78 11.51
CA VAL A 80 11.80 -1.73 12.83
C VAL A 80 12.66 -0.86 13.73
N PHE A 81 12.12 0.29 14.15
CA PHE A 81 12.76 1.16 15.13
C PHE A 81 12.23 0.82 16.52
N THR A 82 13.09 0.34 17.41
CA THR A 82 12.75 0.12 18.81
C THR A 82 13.18 1.32 19.64
N ILE A 83 12.35 1.70 20.61
CA ILE A 83 12.70 2.74 21.58
C ILE A 83 13.61 2.08 22.61
N ASN A 84 14.83 2.58 22.76
CA ASN A 84 15.72 2.15 23.83
C ASN A 84 15.04 2.48 25.18
N PRO A 85 15.02 1.57 26.17
CA PRO A 85 14.40 1.84 27.48
C PRO A 85 14.94 3.09 28.21
N GLY A 86 16.09 3.64 27.79
CA GLY A 86 16.64 4.89 28.31
C GLY A 86 16.17 6.20 27.65
N PHE A 87 15.26 6.17 26.67
CA PHE A 87 14.76 7.38 26.00
C PHE A 87 13.52 7.93 26.70
N TYR A 88 13.65 9.07 27.36
CA TYR A 88 12.55 9.85 27.89
C TYR A 88 12.37 11.13 27.08
N PHE A 89 11.12 11.48 26.76
CA PHE A 89 10.78 12.80 26.26
C PHE A 89 10.64 13.74 27.46
N GLU A 90 11.57 14.68 27.61
CA GLU A 90 11.32 15.84 28.46
C GLU A 90 10.35 16.76 27.71
N THR A 91 9.06 16.47 27.86
CA THR A 91 8.04 17.41 27.44
C THR A 91 8.17 18.62 28.37
N LYS A 92 8.74 19.72 27.86
CA LYS A 92 8.50 21.00 28.52
C LYS A 92 6.99 21.17 28.52
N THR A 93 6.41 21.21 29.71
CA THR A 93 5.05 21.72 29.92
C THR A 93 5.07 23.18 29.52
N GLU A 94 5.06 23.44 28.22
CA GLU A 94 4.59 24.70 27.69
C GLU A 94 3.16 24.79 28.20
N ASN A 95 2.91 25.77 29.06
CA ASN A 95 1.55 26.13 29.44
C ASN A 95 0.87 26.57 28.15
N PHE A 96 0.28 25.62 27.42
CA PHE A 96 -0.62 25.90 26.34
C PHE A 96 -1.72 26.74 26.96
N ARG A 97 -1.64 28.07 26.78
CA ARG A 97 -2.82 28.91 26.92
C ARG A 97 -3.79 28.31 25.93
N LEU A 98 -4.78 27.59 26.45
CA LEU A 98 -5.88 27.08 25.67
C LEU A 98 -6.48 28.30 24.96
N ARG A 99 -6.06 28.53 23.72
CA ARG A 99 -6.72 29.50 22.86
C ARG A 99 -8.09 28.86 22.69
N LYS A 100 -9.12 29.43 23.33
CA LYS A 100 -10.51 29.00 23.19
C LYS A 100 -10.74 28.80 21.70
N SER A 101 -10.75 27.54 21.27
CA SER A 101 -11.03 27.19 19.90
C SER A 101 -12.45 27.69 19.69
N HIS A 102 -12.64 28.58 18.72
CA HIS A 102 -14.00 28.87 18.28
C HIS A 102 -14.55 27.52 17.83
N LYS A 103 -15.68 27.09 18.44
CA LYS A 103 -16.33 25.82 18.14
C LYS A 103 -16.30 25.64 16.62
N ILE A 104 -15.66 24.57 16.15
CA ILE A 104 -15.75 24.19 14.74
C ILE A 104 -17.25 23.90 14.52
N PRO A 105 -17.94 24.63 13.62
CA PRO A 105 -19.37 24.45 13.42
C PRO A 105 -19.57 23.22 12.55
N SER A 106 -19.33 22.02 13.08
CA SER A 106 -19.59 20.79 12.33
C SER A 106 -20.06 19.59 13.14
N LYS A 107 -20.25 19.70 14.46
CA LYS A 107 -20.90 18.63 15.23
C LYS A 107 -21.70 19.20 16.39
N ASP A 108 -23.02 19.07 16.28
CA ASP A 108 -23.94 19.18 17.40
C ASP A 108 -23.88 17.86 18.18
N GLU A 109 -22.94 17.74 19.11
CA GLU A 109 -22.83 16.57 19.98
C GLU A 109 -23.93 16.52 21.05
N ASP A 110 -24.71 17.60 21.22
CA ASP A 110 -25.79 17.66 22.19
C ASP A 110 -27.05 16.91 21.71
N PHE A 111 -27.14 16.54 20.42
CA PHE A 111 -28.33 15.92 19.85
C PHE A 111 -28.36 14.38 19.86
N CYS A 112 -27.24 13.68 20.13
CA CYS A 112 -27.16 12.24 19.82
C CYS A 112 -27.18 11.23 20.98
N TYR A 113 -27.28 11.62 22.26
CA TYR A 113 -27.19 10.62 23.35
C TYR A 113 -28.22 10.70 24.48
N LYS A 114 -29.21 11.59 24.44
CA LYS A 114 -30.24 11.67 25.49
C LYS A 114 -31.45 10.75 25.31
N GLY A 115 -31.56 10.03 24.20
CA GLY A 115 -32.76 9.23 23.87
C GLY A 115 -32.71 7.73 24.12
N PHE A 116 -31.52 7.13 24.31
CA PHE A 116 -31.38 5.67 24.20
C PHE A 116 -30.54 5.02 25.31
N ALA A 117 -30.55 5.59 26.52
CA ALA A 117 -29.80 5.02 27.65
C ALA A 117 -30.40 3.71 28.21
N GLY A 118 -31.61 3.29 27.77
CA GLY A 118 -32.31 2.14 28.37
C GLY A 118 -33.02 1.17 27.43
N SER A 119 -33.08 1.43 26.11
CA SER A 119 -33.99 0.70 25.20
C SER A 119 -33.31 -0.08 24.07
N VAL A 120 -31.98 -0.08 24.00
CA VAL A 120 -31.27 -0.70 22.86
C VAL A 120 -31.24 -2.23 22.93
N TRP A 121 -31.46 -2.83 24.10
CA TRP A 121 -31.29 -4.28 24.31
C TRP A 121 -32.40 -4.98 25.10
N GLU A 122 -33.65 -4.51 25.04
CA GLU A 122 -34.78 -5.31 25.57
C GLU A 122 -35.33 -6.27 24.47
N PRO A 123 -35.46 -7.58 24.75
CA PRO A 123 -36.18 -8.48 23.85
C PRO A 123 -37.68 -8.15 23.80
N PRO A 124 -38.41 -8.53 22.73
CA PRO A 124 -39.82 -8.20 22.56
C PRO A 124 -40.66 -8.77 23.71
N LYS A 125 -41.41 -7.92 24.42
CA LYS A 125 -42.38 -8.36 25.42
C LYS A 125 -43.63 -8.88 24.71
N SER A 126 -43.95 -10.16 24.88
CA SER A 126 -45.20 -10.76 24.40
C SER A 126 -46.36 -10.26 25.25
N PHE A 127 -47.40 -9.74 24.62
CA PHE A 127 -48.65 -9.36 25.29
C PHE A 127 -49.41 -10.63 25.74
N SER A 128 -49.66 -10.74 27.05
CA SER A 128 -50.64 -11.64 27.66
C SER A 128 -51.37 -10.91 28.77
#